data_AF-A0A7X0HEU3-F1
#
_entry.id   AF-A0A7X0HEU3-F1
#
_cell.length_a   1.000
_cell.length_b   1.000
_cell.length_c   1.000
_cell.angle_alpha   90.00
_cell.angle_beta   90.00
_cell.angle_gamma   90.00
#
_symmetry.space_group_name_H-M   'P 1'
#
loop_
_entity.id
_entity.type
_entity.pdbx_description
1 polymer ?
#
loop_
_entity_poly.entity_id
_entity_poly.type
_entity_poly.pdbx_seq_one_letter_code
_entity_poly.pdbx_strand_id
1 'polypeptide(L)' 'MPGIINKLKSYARSPQGQRTIRRQASDPRRRAQAKSLLGKLRGGRTGGRRY' A
#
# COMPACT_ATOMS: atom_id res chain seq x y z
N MET A 1 2.13 -25.56 3.72
CA MET A 1 0.83 -25.61 4.43
C MET A 1 -0.10 -24.50 3.94
N PRO A 2 -1.06 -24.79 3.03
CA PRO A 2 -1.98 -23.80 2.46
C PRO A 2 -2.92 -23.13 3.49
N GLY A 3 -3.05 -23.70 4.69
CA GLY A 3 -3.94 -23.18 5.74
C GLY A 3 -3.58 -21.81 6.30
N ILE A 4 -2.29 -21.47 6.40
CA ILE A 4 -1.87 -20.17 6.96
C ILE A 4 -2.24 -19.02 6.01
N ILE A 5 -2.02 -19.22 4.70
CA ILE A 5 -2.38 -18.24 3.67
C ILE A 5 -3.90 -18.04 3.63
N ASN A 6 -4.68 -19.13 3.69
CA ASN A 6 -6.14 -19.04 3.73
C ASN A 6 -6.63 -18.30 4.98
N LYS A 7 -6.05 -18.56 6.16
CA LYS A 7 -6.40 -17.87 7.41
C LYS A 7 -6.09 -16.37 7.35
N LEU A 8 -4.97 -16.00 6.73
CA LEU A 8 -4.61 -14.59 6.51
C LEU A 8 -5.57 -13.92 5.52
N LYS A 9 -6.00 -14.62 4.46
CA LYS A 9 -6.98 -14.13 3.48
C LYS A 9 -8.35 -13.91 4.13
N SER A 10 -8.78 -14.85 4.98
CA SER A 10 -10.01 -14.74 5.77
C SER A 10 -9.93 -13.59 6.78
N TYR A 11 -8.79 -13.43 7.44
CA TYR A 11 -8.54 -12.34 8.38
C TYR A 11 -8.57 -10.98 7.66
N ALA A 12 -7.93 -10.86 6.49
CA ALA A 12 -7.95 -9.64 5.68
C ALA A 12 -9.37 -9.25 5.21
N ARG A 13 -10.29 -10.23 5.05
CA ARG A 13 -11.71 -10.00 4.74
C ARG A 13 -12.59 -9.73 5.96
N SER A 14 -12.14 -10.04 7.17
CA SER A 14 -12.87 -9.75 8.40
C SER A 14 -12.96 -8.24 8.67
N PRO A 15 -14.04 -7.74 9.30
CA PRO A 15 -14.15 -6.34 9.71
C PRO A 15 -12.96 -5.86 10.57
N GLN A 16 -12.41 -6.75 11.40
CA GLN A 16 -11.26 -6.46 12.27
C GLN A 16 -9.97 -6.31 11.46
N GLY A 17 -9.75 -7.20 10.50
CA GLY A 17 -8.61 -7.13 9.57
C GLY A 17 -8.71 -5.94 8.63
N GLN A 18 -9.90 -5.65 8.12
CA GLN A 18 -10.15 -4.45 7.32
C GLN A 18 -9.91 -3.18 8.12
N ARG A 19 -10.28 -3.12 9.41
CA ARG A 19 -9.94 -1.97 10.26
C ARG A 19 -8.44 -1.82 10.45
N THR A 20 -7.69 -2.90 10.65
CA THR A 20 -6.23 -2.85 10.78
C THR A 20 -5.56 -2.42 9.48
N ILE A 21 -5.98 -2.99 8.35
CA ILE A 21 -5.50 -2.60 7.01
C ILE A 21 -5.86 -1.15 6.72
N ARG A 22 -7.11 -0.72 6.99
CA ARG A 22 -7.53 0.67 6.80
C ARG A 22 -6.76 1.60 7.70
N ARG A 23 -6.48 1.25 8.96
CA ARG A 23 -5.70 2.09 9.88
C ARG A 23 -4.26 2.25 9.40
N GLN A 24 -3.62 1.14 9.00
CA GLN A 24 -2.28 1.15 8.41
C GLN A 24 -2.21 1.85 7.04
N ALA A 25 -3.29 1.79 6.24
CA ALA A 25 -3.39 2.48 4.96
C ALA A 25 -3.77 3.96 5.12
N SER A 26 -4.48 4.29 6.20
CA SER A 26 -4.86 5.67 6.56
C SER A 26 -3.71 6.41 7.22
N ASP A 27 -2.63 5.71 7.63
CA ASP A 27 -1.43 6.36 8.15
C ASP A 27 -0.84 7.29 7.08
N PRO A 28 -0.91 8.62 7.29
CA PRO A 28 -0.48 9.59 6.29
C PRO A 28 1.02 9.47 5.99
N ARG A 29 1.80 8.95 6.95
CA ARG A 29 3.24 8.71 6.80
C ARG A 29 3.56 7.66 5.75
N ARG A 30 2.82 6.54 5.74
CA ARG A 30 2.98 5.50 4.71
C ARG A 30 2.49 5.99 3.35
N ARG A 31 1.43 6.78 3.33
CA ARG A 31 0.90 7.40 2.10
C ARG A 31 1.88 8.41 1.49
N ALA A 32 2.55 9.21 2.32
CA ALA A 32 3.58 10.14 1.87
C ALA A 32 4.83 9.42 1.34
N GLN A 33 5.27 8.35 2.02
CA GLN A 33 6.37 7.50 1.52
C GLN A 33 6.01 6.82 0.20
N ALA A 34 4.81 6.25 0.09
CA ALA A 34 4.34 5.66 -1.16
C ALA A 34 4.22 6.71 -2.28
N LYS A 35 3.73 7.92 -1.98
CA LYS A 35 3.66 9.02 -2.96
C LYS A 35 5.05 9.50 -3.40
N SER A 36 6.03 9.53 -2.49
CA SER A 36 7.42 9.87 -2.79
C SER A 36 8.08 8.80 -3.66
N LEU A 37 7.90 7.52 -3.31
CA LEU A 37 8.41 6.39 -4.09
C LEU A 37 7.74 6.30 -5.47
N LEU A 38 6.42 6.48 -5.55
CA LEU A 38 5.69 6.57 -6.80
C LEU A 38 6.11 7.79 -7.63
N GLY A 39 6.41 8.92 -6.99
CA GLY A 39 6.94 10.12 -7.64
C GLY A 39 8.31 9.86 -8.29
N LYS A 40 9.21 9.16 -7.58
CA LYS A 40 10.52 8.75 -8.12
C LYS A 40 10.38 7.72 -9.25
N LEU A 41 9.49 6.74 -9.11
CA LEU A 41 9.20 5.74 -10.14
C LEU A 41 8.54 6.35 -11.39
N ARG A 42 7.67 7.35 -11.21
CA ARG A 42 7.00 8.07 -12.31
C ARG A 42 7.95 9.05 -12.99
N GLY A 43 8.78 9.77 -12.22
CA GLY A 43 9.82 10.66 -12.74
C GLY A 43 10.92 9.92 -13.51
N GLY A 44 11.15 8.64 -13.24
CA GLY A 44 12.10 7.81 -13.99
C GLY A 44 11.58 7.24 -15.32
N ARG A 45 10.26 7.33 -15.61
CA ARG A 45 9.68 6.74 -16.84
C ARG A 45 8.93 7.75 -17.74
N THR A 46 8.85 9.02 -17.37
CA THR A 46 8.15 10.02 -18.20
C THR A 46 8.89 11.36 -18.19
N GLY A 47 9.78 11.57 -19.17
CA GLY A 47 10.25 12.88 -19.64
C GLY A 47 11.15 13.64 -18.65
N GLY A 48 12.37 14.07 -19.00
CA GLY A 48 12.59 14.85 -20.20
C GLY A 48 11.68 16.09 -20.20
N ARG A 49 12.22 17.24 -19.77
CA ARG A 49 11.71 18.60 -20.06
C ARG A 49 10.50 19.07 -19.23
N ARG A 50 10.73 19.99 -18.28
CA ARG A 50 10.29 21.40 -18.36
C ARG A 50 10.44 22.16 -17.03
N TYR A 51 11.04 23.34 -17.18
CA TYR A 51 11.23 24.50 -16.28
C TYR A 51 12.15 24.31 -15.09
#